data_AF-A0A9X1A6S4-F1
#
_entry.id   AF-A0A9X1A6S4-F1
#
_cell.length_a   1.000
_cell.length_b   1.000
_cell.length_c   1.000
_cell.angle_alpha   90.00
_cell.angle_beta   90.00
_cell.angle_gamma   90.00
#
_symmetry.space_group_name_H-M   'P 1'
#
loop_
_entity.id
_entity.type
_entity.pdbx_description
1 polymer ?
#
loop_
_entity_poly.entity_id
_entity_poly.type
_entity_poly.pdbx_seq_one_letter_code
_entity_poly.pdbx_strand_id
1 'polypeptide(L)'
;MHKVDLSDDDIEMFGRAAVAALEQAVAGRTISSDQMHELYEFLVSSKIVTLVGEQEEPAIGEGDEESGEVERTTGAPTLQGGDEDAVSPPSALSPPVPSKPGTRGNPIRAETPEDIDRAGRRARRPTEAQAKAGNYNKGHLKVAGMDIAIETPKDGVRKGKDASGKSWRVKMPVHYGYVKKTTGADDDHVDIFLGPHVGSGVVFVIDQIDPETGEFDEIKTVLGARNEREARRFYAASFSDGKGRKRIGGITEMALVEFKDFLKQGGGREPLAA
;
A
#
# COMPACT_ATOMS: atom_id res chain seq x y z
N MET A 1 -28.96 -12.41 -26.71
CA MET A 1 -28.60 -12.91 -25.36
C MET A 1 -27.29 -13.66 -25.52
N HIS A 2 -26.16 -12.97 -25.31
CA HIS A 2 -24.84 -13.60 -25.43
C HIS A 2 -24.55 -14.34 -24.13
N LYS A 3 -24.49 -15.67 -24.20
CA LYS A 3 -24.03 -16.50 -23.09
C LYS A 3 -22.51 -16.41 -23.06
N VAL A 4 -21.94 -15.97 -21.94
CA VAL A 4 -20.50 -16.03 -21.73
C VAL A 4 -20.23 -17.47 -21.28
N ASP A 5 -19.59 -18.27 -22.13
CA ASP A 5 -19.11 -19.60 -21.71
C ASP A 5 -17.78 -19.41 -20.97
N LEU A 6 -17.82 -19.58 -19.66
CA LEU A 6 -16.65 -19.61 -18.79
C LEU A 6 -16.34 -21.07 -18.46
N SER A 7 -15.06 -21.44 -18.51
CA SER A 7 -14.61 -22.79 -18.17
C SER A 7 -14.68 -23.04 -16.65
N ASP A 8 -14.66 -24.30 -16.23
CA ASP A 8 -14.58 -24.64 -14.80
C ASP A 8 -13.32 -24.06 -14.14
N ASP A 9 -12.23 -23.94 -14.90
CA ASP A 9 -10.99 -23.28 -14.47
C ASP A 9 -11.19 -21.76 -14.26
N ASP A 10 -12.03 -21.11 -15.08
CA ASP A 10 -12.40 -19.69 -14.89
C ASP A 10 -13.24 -19.54 -13.60
N ILE A 11 -14.15 -20.47 -13.34
CA ILE A 11 -15.01 -20.44 -12.15
C ILE A 11 -14.19 -20.67 -10.86
N GLU A 12 -13.19 -21.55 -10.92
CA GLU A 12 -12.24 -21.82 -9.82
C GLU A 12 -11.26 -20.66 -9.60
N MET A 13 -10.83 -19.99 -10.69
CA MET A 13 -9.91 -18.85 -10.66
C MET A 13 -10.57 -17.54 -10.20
N PHE A 14 -11.84 -17.29 -10.56
CA PHE A 14 -12.51 -16.01 -10.34
C PHE A 14 -13.46 -15.97 -9.15
N GLY A 15 -13.80 -17.14 -8.60
CA GLY A 15 -14.75 -17.27 -7.50
C GLY A 15 -16.19 -17.18 -7.98
N ARG A 16 -16.99 -18.20 -7.62
CA ARG A 16 -18.38 -18.39 -8.07
C ARG A 16 -19.28 -17.17 -7.88
N ALA A 17 -19.04 -16.37 -6.85
CA ALA A 17 -19.87 -15.21 -6.50
C ALA A 17 -19.66 -14.02 -7.48
N ALA A 18 -18.42 -13.73 -7.87
CA ALA A 18 -18.13 -12.67 -8.84
C ALA A 18 -18.62 -13.01 -10.25
N VAL A 19 -18.52 -14.28 -10.66
CA VAL A 19 -19.06 -14.77 -11.93
C VAL A 19 -20.59 -14.66 -11.95
N ALA A 20 -21.26 -15.07 -10.88
CA ALA A 20 -22.72 -14.95 -10.76
C ALA A 20 -23.18 -13.48 -10.79
N ALA A 21 -22.43 -12.56 -10.19
CA ALA A 21 -22.70 -11.12 -10.25
C ALA A 21 -22.54 -10.57 -11.67
N LEU A 22 -21.49 -10.99 -12.40
CA LEU A 22 -21.27 -10.61 -13.80
C LEU A 22 -22.40 -11.10 -14.71
N GLU A 23 -22.84 -12.36 -14.56
CA GLU A 23 -23.94 -12.91 -15.34
C GLU A 23 -25.27 -12.18 -15.08
N GLN A 24 -25.55 -11.82 -13.83
CA GLN A 24 -26.73 -11.03 -13.46
C GLN A 24 -26.68 -9.64 -14.10
N ALA A 25 -25.53 -8.97 -14.02
CA ALA A 25 -25.32 -7.65 -14.63
C ALA A 25 -25.45 -7.69 -16.17
N VAL A 26 -24.84 -8.66 -16.84
CA VAL A 26 -24.94 -8.85 -18.31
C VAL A 26 -26.37 -9.19 -18.74
N ALA A 27 -27.14 -9.88 -17.89
CA ALA A 27 -28.56 -10.14 -18.11
C ALA A 27 -29.48 -8.93 -17.80
N GLY A 28 -28.91 -7.76 -17.47
CA GLY A 28 -29.66 -6.55 -17.14
C GLY A 28 -30.40 -6.62 -15.80
N ARG A 29 -30.02 -7.55 -14.92
CA ARG A 29 -30.61 -7.67 -13.58
C ARG A 29 -29.89 -6.75 -12.61
N THR A 30 -30.65 -6.25 -11.63
CA THR A 30 -30.08 -5.48 -10.51
C THR A 30 -29.24 -6.42 -9.66
N ILE A 31 -28.05 -5.97 -9.28
CA ILE A 31 -27.14 -6.69 -8.38
C ILE A 31 -26.99 -5.90 -7.08
N SER A 32 -26.79 -6.61 -5.96
CA SER A 32 -26.64 -6.00 -4.64
C SER A 32 -25.33 -5.20 -4.53
N SER A 33 -25.22 -4.34 -3.52
CA SER A 33 -23.98 -3.60 -3.25
C SER A 33 -22.79 -4.54 -3.01
N ASP A 34 -23.01 -5.67 -2.35
CA ASP A 34 -21.97 -6.68 -2.10
C ASP A 34 -21.54 -7.36 -3.41
N GLN A 35 -22.50 -7.70 -4.26
CA GLN A 35 -22.23 -8.28 -5.59
C GLN A 35 -21.53 -7.28 -6.52
N MET A 36 -21.90 -6.00 -6.48
CA MET A 36 -21.20 -4.91 -7.19
C MET A 36 -19.75 -4.78 -6.74
N HIS A 37 -19.51 -4.87 -5.43
CA HIS A 37 -18.16 -4.78 -4.87
C HIS A 37 -17.30 -5.98 -5.29
N GLU A 38 -17.85 -7.20 -5.26
CA GLU A 38 -17.18 -8.40 -5.75
C GLU A 38 -16.87 -8.31 -7.26
N LEU A 39 -17.80 -7.80 -8.07
CA LEU A 39 -17.61 -7.59 -9.50
C LEU A 39 -16.53 -6.54 -9.79
N TYR A 40 -16.50 -5.45 -9.02
CA TYR A 40 -15.49 -4.39 -9.14
C TYR A 40 -14.10 -4.91 -8.76
N GLU A 41 -13.98 -5.65 -7.65
CA GLU A 41 -12.73 -6.28 -7.24
C GLU A 41 -12.22 -7.31 -8.26
N PHE A 42 -13.13 -8.03 -8.93
CA PHE A 42 -12.82 -8.92 -10.06
C PHE A 42 -12.25 -8.15 -11.26
N LEU A 43 -12.91 -7.07 -11.70
CA LEU A 43 -12.50 -6.29 -12.88
C LEU A 43 -11.14 -5.59 -12.67
N VAL A 44 -10.87 -5.11 -11.45
CA VAL A 44 -9.60 -4.47 -11.09
C VAL A 44 -8.46 -5.50 -11.01
N SER A 45 -8.73 -6.72 -10.55
CA SER A 45 -7.71 -7.77 -10.37
C SER A 45 -7.37 -8.52 -11.67
N SER A 46 -8.30 -8.59 -12.63
CA SER A 46 -8.16 -9.35 -13.89
C SER A 46 -7.46 -8.58 -15.01
N LYS A 47 -7.01 -7.33 -14.79
CA LYS A 47 -6.47 -6.40 -15.82
C LYS A 47 -7.43 -6.18 -17.02
N ILE A 48 -8.72 -6.47 -16.88
CA ILE A 48 -9.71 -6.31 -17.97
C ILE A 48 -10.15 -4.83 -18.12
N VAL A 49 -10.00 -4.01 -17.07
CA VAL A 49 -10.31 -2.58 -17.14
C VAL A 49 -9.03 -1.75 -17.16
N THR A 50 -8.63 -1.29 -18.34
CA THR A 50 -7.79 -0.10 -18.48
C THR A 50 -8.75 1.09 -18.50
N LEU A 51 -8.86 1.83 -17.41
CA LEU A 51 -9.71 3.02 -17.35
C LEU A 51 -9.10 4.10 -18.25
N VAL A 52 -9.80 4.36 -19.37
CA VAL A 52 -9.69 5.57 -20.18
C VAL A 52 -10.18 6.72 -19.31
N GLY A 53 -9.34 7.74 -19.10
CA GLY A 53 -9.67 8.86 -18.24
C GLY A 53 -8.54 9.89 -18.09
N GLU A 54 -7.90 10.29 -19.19
CA GLU A 54 -7.32 11.63 -19.29
C GLU A 54 -8.34 12.48 -20.05
N GLN A 55 -8.98 13.43 -19.35
CA GLN A 55 -9.62 14.55 -20.02
C GLN A 55 -8.55 15.61 -20.23
N GLU A 56 -8.22 15.86 -21.49
CA GLU A 56 -7.41 16.99 -21.92
C GLU A 56 -8.14 18.30 -21.55
N GLU A 57 -7.42 19.21 -20.90
CA GLU A 57 -7.88 20.59 -20.74
C GLU A 57 -7.90 21.30 -22.11
N PRO A 58 -8.93 22.09 -22.44
CA PRO A 58 -8.97 22.79 -23.71
C PRO A 58 -7.99 23.96 -23.71
N ALA A 59 -7.22 24.04 -24.79
CA ALA A 59 -6.40 25.18 -25.15
C ALA A 59 -7.26 26.45 -25.24
N ILE A 60 -6.96 27.45 -24.41
CA ILE A 60 -7.44 28.81 -24.59
C ILE A 60 -6.50 29.51 -25.57
N GLY A 61 -7.06 29.81 -26.74
CA GLY A 61 -6.39 30.43 -27.87
C GLY A 61 -6.09 31.91 -27.67
N GLU A 62 -5.08 32.33 -28.40
CA GLU A 62 -4.63 33.70 -28.61
C GLU A 62 -5.78 34.61 -29.08
N GLY A 63 -5.84 35.80 -28.49
CA GLY A 63 -6.67 36.90 -28.92
C GLY A 63 -5.97 38.20 -28.54
N ASP A 64 -5.27 38.77 -29.51
CA ASP A 64 -4.79 40.14 -29.50
C ASP A 64 -5.98 41.10 -29.45
N GLU A 65 -5.93 42.12 -28.59
CA GLU A 65 -6.46 43.44 -28.95
C GLU A 65 -5.81 44.53 -28.08
N GLU A 66 -5.24 45.49 -28.81
CA GLU A 66 -4.51 46.67 -28.37
C GLU A 66 -5.47 47.87 -28.27
N SER A 67 -5.08 48.85 -27.44
CA SER A 67 -5.30 50.31 -27.60
C SER A 67 -6.23 51.06 -26.63
N GLY A 68 -5.68 52.17 -26.11
CA GLY A 68 -6.38 53.38 -25.60
C GLY A 68 -6.89 53.31 -24.16
N GLU A 69 -6.77 54.30 -23.28
CA GLU A 69 -6.24 55.67 -23.33
C GLU A 69 -6.12 56.17 -21.86
N VAL A 70 -5.60 57.37 -21.71
CA VAL A 70 -4.89 58.01 -20.61
C VAL A 70 -5.83 58.70 -19.60
N GLU A 71 -5.23 59.13 -18.48
CA GLU A 71 -5.59 60.24 -17.57
C GLU A 71 -6.47 59.91 -16.36
N ARG A 72 -6.31 60.48 -15.15
CA ARG A 72 -5.26 61.22 -14.42
C ARG A 72 -5.96 61.66 -13.11
N THR A 73 -5.22 61.72 -12.00
CA THR A 73 -5.54 62.46 -10.75
C THR A 73 -6.76 61.95 -9.95
N THR A 74 -6.91 62.07 -8.63
CA THR A 74 -6.16 62.57 -7.47
C THR A 74 -6.97 62.13 -6.23
N GLY A 75 -6.34 62.07 -5.06
CA GLY A 75 -7.05 62.28 -3.80
C GLY A 75 -7.08 61.08 -2.85
N ALA A 76 -6.05 61.00 -2.01
CA ALA A 76 -6.22 60.52 -0.65
C ALA A 76 -7.05 61.55 0.15
N PRO A 77 -7.82 61.10 1.15
CA PRO A 77 -7.46 61.54 2.49
C PRO A 77 -7.53 60.43 3.57
N THR A 78 -6.56 60.51 4.46
CA THR A 78 -6.52 59.89 5.80
C THR A 78 -7.32 60.75 6.79
N LEU A 79 -8.05 60.15 7.74
CA LEU A 79 -8.30 60.50 9.17
C LEU A 79 -9.32 59.47 9.72
N GLN A 80 -9.00 58.49 10.58
CA GLN A 80 -8.62 58.45 12.01
C GLN A 80 -9.80 58.55 13.02
N GLY A 81 -9.91 57.53 13.90
CA GLY A 81 -10.71 57.46 15.15
C GLY A 81 -11.71 56.29 15.16
N GLY A 82 -11.42 55.16 15.83
CA GLY A 82 -11.80 54.81 17.22
C GLY A 82 -13.15 54.07 17.20
N ASP A 83 -13.44 52.94 17.85
CA ASP A 83 -12.89 52.24 19.01
C ASP A 83 -13.56 50.83 19.07
N GLU A 84 -12.89 49.90 19.76
CA GLU A 84 -13.32 48.59 20.28
C GLU A 84 -14.50 47.77 19.68
N ASP A 85 -14.16 46.61 19.11
CA ASP A 85 -14.74 45.33 19.56
C ASP A 85 -13.73 44.19 19.33
N ALA A 86 -13.13 43.74 20.43
CA ALA A 86 -12.13 42.68 20.44
C ALA A 86 -12.81 41.31 20.32
N VAL A 87 -12.81 40.76 19.10
CA VAL A 87 -12.97 39.31 18.90
C VAL A 87 -11.63 38.78 18.40
N SER A 88 -10.92 38.07 19.28
CA SER A 88 -9.67 37.40 18.93
C SER A 88 -9.89 36.47 17.73
N PRO A 89 -9.10 36.59 16.64
CA PRO A 89 -9.14 35.58 15.60
C PRO A 89 -8.61 34.26 16.21
N PRO A 90 -9.21 33.10 15.89
CA PRO A 90 -8.63 31.83 16.28
C PRO A 90 -7.22 31.77 15.71
N SER A 91 -6.27 31.54 16.61
CA SER A 91 -4.84 31.36 16.36
C SER A 91 -4.62 30.68 15.01
N ALA A 92 -4.08 31.44 14.06
CA ALA A 92 -3.72 30.94 12.74
C ALA A 92 -2.94 29.62 12.93
N LEU A 93 -3.46 28.57 12.30
CA LEU A 93 -2.75 27.31 12.09
C LEU A 93 -1.35 27.66 11.58
N SER A 94 -0.35 27.39 12.41
CA SER A 94 1.05 27.54 12.00
C SER A 94 1.27 26.70 10.73
N PRO A 95 2.02 27.18 9.73
CA PRO A 95 2.32 26.40 8.54
C PRO A 95 3.02 25.09 8.93
N PRO A 96 2.79 23.95 8.24
CA PRO A 96 3.50 22.71 8.56
C PRO A 96 5.01 22.91 8.36
N VAL A 97 5.74 22.76 9.48
CA VAL A 97 7.22 22.78 9.62
C VAL A 97 7.84 21.75 8.65
N PRO A 98 9.03 22.02 8.03
CA PRO A 98 9.50 21.32 6.82
C PRO A 98 9.67 19.81 7.01
N SER A 99 9.06 19.05 6.10
CA SER A 99 9.02 17.60 6.15
C SER A 99 10.34 16.95 5.71
N LYS A 100 11.04 16.32 6.67
CA LYS A 100 11.58 14.93 6.60
C LYS A 100 12.57 14.64 7.73
N PRO A 101 12.45 13.48 8.39
CA PRO A 101 13.30 12.35 7.97
C PRO A 101 12.68 10.96 8.19
N GLY A 102 12.89 10.07 7.21
CA GLY A 102 12.71 8.62 7.30
C GLY A 102 14.02 7.93 6.93
N THR A 103 15.11 8.40 7.54
CA THR A 103 16.47 7.89 7.34
C THR A 103 16.82 6.89 8.44
N ARG A 104 17.91 6.14 8.26
CA ARG A 104 18.35 5.17 9.26
C ARG A 104 18.63 5.79 10.63
N GLY A 105 19.24 6.98 10.65
CA GLY A 105 19.58 7.71 11.88
C GLY A 105 18.44 8.55 12.45
N ASN A 106 17.41 8.84 11.65
CA ASN A 106 16.23 9.58 12.09
C ASN A 106 14.98 8.98 11.41
N PRO A 107 14.46 7.86 11.94
CA PRO A 107 13.29 7.18 11.39
C PRO A 107 11.99 7.91 11.75
N ILE A 108 10.99 7.81 10.87
CA ILE A 108 9.64 8.34 11.13
C ILE A 108 8.97 7.53 12.22
N ARG A 109 8.41 8.15 13.27
CA ARG A 109 7.42 7.48 14.11
C ARG A 109 6.11 7.44 13.34
N ALA A 110 5.64 6.25 12.99
CA ALA A 110 4.49 6.08 12.12
C ALA A 110 3.25 5.72 12.94
N GLU A 111 2.24 6.57 12.82
CA GLU A 111 0.93 6.41 13.46
C GLU A 111 -0.20 6.46 12.41
N THR A 112 0.04 7.12 11.28
CA THR A 112 -0.94 7.28 10.19
C THR A 112 -0.47 6.65 8.88
N PRO A 113 -1.37 6.38 7.91
CA PRO A 113 -1.00 5.96 6.56
C PRO A 113 0.03 6.89 5.90
N GLU A 114 -0.12 8.20 6.07
CA GLU A 114 0.74 9.22 5.47
C GLU A 114 2.18 9.17 5.99
N ASP A 115 2.37 8.73 7.23
CA ASP A 115 3.70 8.51 7.82
C ASP A 115 4.43 7.35 7.13
N ILE A 116 3.71 6.27 6.87
CA ILE A 116 4.23 5.09 6.18
C ILE A 116 4.58 5.46 4.74
N ASP A 117 3.69 6.15 4.03
CA ASP A 117 3.94 6.62 2.67
C ASP A 117 5.14 7.57 2.62
N ARG A 118 5.27 8.46 3.61
CA ARG A 118 6.40 9.39 3.72
C ARG A 118 7.73 8.65 3.91
N ALA A 119 7.74 7.56 4.68
CA ALA A 119 8.90 6.68 4.79
C ALA A 119 9.16 5.94 3.48
N GLY A 120 8.12 5.37 2.85
CA GLY A 120 8.20 4.63 1.59
C GLY A 120 8.79 5.47 0.44
N ARG A 121 8.47 6.77 0.36
CA ARG A 121 9.04 7.71 -0.63
C ARG A 121 10.58 7.84 -0.58
N ARG A 122 11.23 7.37 0.50
CA ARG A 122 12.71 7.32 0.60
C ARG A 122 13.30 6.08 -0.05
N ALA A 123 12.54 4.99 -0.12
CA ALA A 123 12.96 3.75 -0.74
C ALA A 123 13.07 3.97 -2.26
N ARG A 124 14.29 3.89 -2.78
CA ARG A 124 14.56 4.02 -4.22
C ARG A 124 14.76 2.64 -4.82
N ARG A 125 14.30 2.45 -6.06
CA ARG A 125 14.52 1.22 -6.80
C ARG A 125 16.03 0.96 -6.95
N PRO A 126 16.59 -0.12 -6.39
CA PRO A 126 18.01 -0.41 -6.47
C PRO A 126 18.40 -0.95 -7.86
N THR A 127 19.67 -0.81 -8.22
CA THR A 127 20.27 -1.68 -9.26
C THR A 127 20.40 -3.11 -8.72
N GLU A 128 20.63 -4.09 -9.60
CA GLU A 128 20.81 -5.49 -9.16
C GLU A 128 22.05 -5.66 -8.26
N ALA A 129 23.13 -4.95 -8.56
CA ALA A 129 24.33 -4.93 -7.73
C ALA A 129 24.06 -4.33 -6.35
N GLN A 130 23.28 -3.24 -6.28
CA GLN A 130 22.90 -2.63 -5.01
C GLN A 130 21.95 -3.51 -4.20
N ALA A 131 20.99 -4.16 -4.85
CA ALA A 131 20.09 -5.11 -4.21
C ALA A 131 20.87 -6.28 -3.61
N LYS A 132 21.80 -6.87 -4.38
CA LYS A 132 22.69 -7.95 -3.92
C LYS A 132 23.60 -7.51 -2.77
N ALA A 133 24.11 -6.28 -2.80
CA ALA A 133 24.95 -5.74 -1.74
C ALA A 133 24.16 -5.21 -0.54
N GLY A 134 22.83 -5.14 -0.62
CA GLY A 134 21.97 -4.56 0.41
C GLY A 134 22.20 -3.07 0.70
N ASN A 135 22.98 -2.35 -0.12
CA ASN A 135 23.52 -1.01 0.17
C ASN A 135 22.76 0.15 -0.52
N TYR A 136 21.45 0.00 -0.68
CA TYR A 136 20.58 1.01 -1.28
C TYR A 136 19.74 1.78 -0.26
N ASN A 137 19.20 2.91 -0.69
CA ASN A 137 18.34 3.74 0.15
C ASN A 137 17.01 3.04 0.43
N LYS A 138 16.74 2.86 1.71
CA LYS A 138 15.48 2.31 2.26
C LYS A 138 14.72 3.40 3.00
N GLY A 139 13.41 3.24 3.11
CA GLY A 139 12.59 4.02 4.02
C GLY A 139 12.75 3.51 5.44
N HIS A 140 12.81 4.38 6.44
CA HIS A 140 12.95 3.96 7.83
C HIS A 140 11.87 4.58 8.71
N LEU A 141 11.19 3.73 9.46
CA LEU A 141 10.14 4.12 10.37
C LEU A 141 10.13 3.27 11.64
N LYS A 142 9.37 3.72 12.63
CA LYS A 142 9.06 3.01 13.87
C LYS A 142 7.55 2.88 14.01
N VAL A 143 7.04 1.65 14.15
CA VAL A 143 5.64 1.41 14.53
C VAL A 143 5.63 0.75 15.90
N ALA A 144 4.92 1.34 16.86
CA ALA A 144 4.80 0.83 18.22
C ALA A 144 6.16 0.44 18.86
N GLY A 145 7.25 1.15 18.52
CA GLY A 145 8.61 0.86 19.02
C GLY A 145 9.42 -0.17 18.21
N MET A 146 8.83 -0.86 17.23
CA MET A 146 9.55 -1.72 16.29
C MET A 146 10.24 -0.88 15.21
N ASP A 147 11.52 -1.12 14.97
CA ASP A 147 12.29 -0.49 13.89
C ASP A 147 12.04 -1.21 12.57
N ILE A 148 11.55 -0.53 11.54
CA ILE A 148 11.24 -1.13 10.23
C ILE A 148 12.02 -0.43 9.12
N ALA A 149 12.50 -1.21 8.16
CA ALA A 149 13.04 -0.72 6.90
C ALA A 149 12.10 -1.08 5.74
N ILE A 150 11.64 -0.09 4.98
CA ILE A 150 10.90 -0.27 3.73
C ILE A 150 11.89 -0.38 2.58
N GLU A 151 11.86 -1.51 1.88
CA GLU A 151 12.70 -1.79 0.72
C GLU A 151 11.98 -1.48 -0.58
N THR A 152 10.71 -1.88 -0.68
CA THR A 152 9.87 -1.61 -1.84
C THR A 152 8.61 -0.88 -1.37
N PRO A 153 8.39 0.38 -1.78
CA PRO A 153 7.19 1.09 -1.38
C PRO A 153 5.96 0.49 -2.07
N LYS A 154 4.77 0.76 -1.52
CA LYS A 154 3.49 0.54 -2.20
C LYS A 154 3.54 1.13 -3.60
N ASP A 155 2.94 0.42 -4.56
CA ASP A 155 2.98 0.71 -6.00
C ASP A 155 4.36 0.61 -6.67
N GLY A 156 5.41 0.42 -5.87
CA GLY A 156 6.75 0.10 -6.32
C GLY A 156 6.83 -1.31 -6.89
N VAL A 157 7.93 -1.58 -7.57
CA VAL A 157 8.16 -2.84 -8.28
C VAL A 157 9.27 -3.63 -7.58
N ARG A 158 8.93 -4.81 -7.06
CA ARG A 158 9.90 -5.81 -6.59
C ARG A 158 10.22 -6.76 -7.73
N LYS A 159 11.50 -7.12 -7.91
CA LYS A 159 11.94 -8.05 -8.96
C LYS A 159 13.08 -8.91 -8.46
N GLY A 160 13.24 -10.08 -9.06
CA GLY A 160 14.31 -11.02 -8.74
C GLY A 160 14.36 -12.17 -9.74
N LYS A 161 15.03 -13.25 -9.35
CA LYS A 161 15.02 -14.53 -10.06
C LYS A 161 14.50 -15.61 -9.11
N ASP A 162 13.76 -16.58 -9.64
CA ASP A 162 13.34 -17.76 -8.88
C ASP A 162 14.44 -18.84 -8.88
N ALA A 163 14.18 -19.98 -8.25
CA ALA A 163 15.10 -21.11 -8.17
C ALA A 163 15.53 -21.67 -9.54
N SER A 164 14.69 -21.50 -10.58
CA SER A 164 15.01 -21.90 -11.96
C SER A 164 15.84 -20.84 -12.71
N GLY A 165 16.11 -19.69 -12.08
CA GLY A 165 16.78 -18.54 -12.69
C GLY A 165 15.86 -17.67 -13.53
N LYS A 166 14.56 -17.98 -13.61
CA LYS A 166 13.57 -17.19 -14.34
C LYS A 166 13.30 -15.89 -13.59
N SER A 167 13.30 -14.79 -14.33
CA SER A 167 13.08 -13.47 -13.74
C SER A 167 11.61 -13.26 -13.41
N TRP A 168 11.34 -12.73 -12.22
CA TRP A 168 10.00 -12.36 -11.77
C TRP A 168 9.95 -10.87 -11.41
N ARG A 169 8.74 -10.31 -11.47
CA ARG A 169 8.48 -8.90 -11.15
C ARG A 169 7.04 -8.72 -10.70
N VAL A 170 6.85 -8.03 -9.59
CA VAL A 170 5.54 -7.76 -8.99
C VAL A 170 5.42 -6.29 -8.60
N LYS A 171 4.25 -5.70 -8.83
CA LYS A 171 3.90 -4.37 -8.30
C LYS A 171 3.34 -4.58 -6.90
N MET A 172 3.93 -3.94 -5.90
CA MET A 172 3.59 -4.20 -4.50
C MET A 172 2.26 -3.54 -4.12
N PRO A 173 1.29 -4.29 -3.55
CA PRO A 173 -0.01 -3.74 -3.16
C PRO A 173 0.07 -2.84 -1.91
N VAL A 174 1.11 -3.06 -1.09
CA VAL A 174 1.42 -2.33 0.15
C VAL A 174 2.93 -2.16 0.27
N HIS A 175 3.41 -1.38 1.23
CA HIS A 175 4.86 -1.25 1.44
C HIS A 175 5.43 -2.58 1.95
N TYR A 176 6.65 -2.90 1.55
CA TYR A 176 7.33 -4.14 1.91
C TYR A 176 8.76 -3.88 2.36
N GLY A 177 9.19 -4.65 3.35
CA GLY A 177 10.57 -4.72 3.80
C GLY A 177 10.66 -5.61 5.02
N TYR A 178 11.39 -5.20 6.05
CA TYR A 178 11.70 -6.07 7.18
C TYR A 178 11.77 -5.34 8.51
N VAL A 179 11.50 -6.09 9.59
CA VAL A 179 11.71 -5.63 10.97
C VAL A 179 13.20 -5.72 11.28
N LYS A 180 13.82 -4.63 11.74
CA LYS A 180 15.25 -4.56 12.03
C LYS A 180 15.58 -5.24 13.35
N LYS A 181 16.81 -5.76 13.46
CA LYS A 181 17.35 -6.39 14.69
C LYS A 181 16.54 -7.62 15.13
N THR A 182 16.02 -8.35 14.16
CA THR A 182 15.36 -9.64 14.33
C THR A 182 16.13 -10.66 13.51
N THR A 183 16.07 -11.92 13.91
CA THR A 183 16.56 -13.06 13.13
C THR A 183 15.36 -13.96 12.89
N GLY A 184 14.98 -14.15 11.63
CA GLY A 184 13.92 -15.03 11.15
C GLY A 184 14.42 -16.46 10.96
N ALA A 185 13.60 -17.31 10.35
CA ALA A 185 13.89 -18.73 10.14
C ALA A 185 15.13 -18.99 9.27
N ASP A 186 15.38 -18.10 8.32
CA ASP A 186 16.43 -18.13 7.29
C ASP A 186 17.72 -17.39 7.73
N ASP A 187 17.84 -17.05 9.01
CA ASP A 187 18.87 -16.19 9.59
C ASP A 187 18.91 -14.74 9.04
N ASP A 188 17.92 -14.35 8.23
CA ASP A 188 17.69 -12.99 7.78
C ASP A 188 16.66 -12.27 8.69
N HIS A 189 16.23 -11.06 8.34
CA HIS A 189 15.24 -10.33 9.14
C HIS A 189 13.82 -10.83 8.89
N VAL A 190 12.91 -10.69 9.87
CA VAL A 190 11.50 -11.04 9.66
C VAL A 190 10.86 -10.05 8.70
N ASP A 191 10.33 -10.57 7.59
CA ASP A 191 9.67 -9.82 6.54
C ASP A 191 8.33 -9.25 6.98
N ILE A 192 8.04 -8.02 6.54
CA ILE A 192 6.82 -7.29 6.87
C ILE A 192 6.20 -6.58 5.67
N PHE A 193 4.90 -6.79 5.51
CA PHE A 193 4.00 -6.03 4.64
C PHE A 193 3.28 -4.98 5.49
N LEU A 194 3.33 -3.71 5.07
CA LEU A 194 2.76 -2.58 5.81
C LEU A 194 1.58 -1.97 5.07
N GLY A 195 0.38 -2.36 5.49
CA GLY A 195 -0.88 -1.74 5.11
C GLY A 195 -1.11 -0.39 5.79
N PRO A 196 -2.20 0.32 5.42
CA PRO A 196 -2.44 1.68 5.89
C PRO A 196 -2.81 1.77 7.38
N HIS A 197 -3.30 0.69 8.00
CA HIS A 197 -3.90 0.75 9.34
C HIS A 197 -2.93 0.36 10.48
N VAL A 198 -1.71 0.91 10.51
CA VAL A 198 -0.66 0.50 11.49
C VAL A 198 -1.04 0.66 12.97
N GLY A 199 -2.11 1.41 13.26
CA GLY A 199 -2.74 1.48 14.58
C GLY A 199 -3.70 0.32 14.93
N SER A 200 -3.80 -0.72 14.09
CA SER A 200 -4.74 -1.85 14.29
C SER A 200 -4.51 -2.64 15.58
N GLY A 201 -3.34 -2.52 16.20
CA GLY A 201 -3.00 -3.23 17.44
C GLY A 201 -2.57 -4.69 17.24
N VAL A 202 -2.72 -5.22 16.03
CA VAL A 202 -2.46 -6.63 15.68
C VAL A 202 -1.57 -6.77 14.46
N VAL A 203 -0.85 -7.89 14.40
CA VAL A 203 -0.04 -8.36 13.28
C VAL A 203 -0.59 -9.71 12.85
N PHE A 204 -0.78 -9.91 11.55
CA PHE A 204 -1.12 -11.21 11.00
C PHE A 204 0.18 -11.91 10.59
N VAL A 205 0.48 -13.02 11.23
CA VAL A 205 1.64 -13.85 10.98
C VAL A 205 1.22 -14.98 10.05
N ILE A 206 1.88 -15.09 8.90
CA ILE A 206 1.57 -16.04 7.83
C ILE A 206 2.66 -17.11 7.83
N ASP A 207 2.24 -18.36 7.97
CA ASP A 207 3.09 -19.51 7.73
C ASP A 207 3.15 -19.72 6.21
N GLN A 208 4.22 -19.21 5.58
CA GLN A 208 4.44 -19.43 4.17
C GLN A 208 4.85 -20.88 3.95
N ILE A 209 4.22 -21.51 2.97
CA ILE A 209 4.55 -22.87 2.53
C ILE A 209 5.02 -22.86 1.08
N ASP A 210 5.81 -23.86 0.71
CA ASP A 210 6.07 -24.15 -0.68
C ASP A 210 4.75 -24.56 -1.37
N PRO A 211 4.35 -23.91 -2.47
CA PRO A 211 3.05 -24.14 -3.09
C PRO A 211 2.95 -25.49 -3.85
N GLU A 212 4.07 -26.20 -4.03
CA GLU A 212 4.13 -27.52 -4.67
C GLU A 212 4.22 -28.65 -3.63
N THR A 213 5.06 -28.52 -2.61
CA THR A 213 5.27 -29.57 -1.60
C THR A 213 4.36 -29.41 -0.37
N GLY A 214 3.90 -28.20 -0.09
CA GLY A 214 3.15 -27.87 1.13
C GLY A 214 4.02 -27.79 2.38
N GLU A 215 5.33 -27.94 2.26
CA GLU A 215 6.26 -27.83 3.38
C GLU A 215 6.39 -26.38 3.85
N PHE A 216 6.61 -26.21 5.15
CA PHE A 216 6.89 -24.90 5.73
C PHE A 216 8.16 -24.31 5.13
N ASP A 217 8.07 -23.07 4.67
CA ASP A 217 9.15 -22.31 4.07
C ASP A 217 9.66 -21.26 5.06
N GLU A 218 8.79 -20.32 5.45
CA GLU A 218 9.17 -19.21 6.32
C GLU A 218 7.96 -18.48 6.92
N ILE A 219 8.23 -17.57 7.87
CA ILE A 219 7.23 -16.63 8.38
C ILE A 219 7.21 -15.34 7.57
N LYS A 220 6.01 -14.88 7.22
CA LYS A 220 5.75 -13.55 6.67
C LYS A 220 4.78 -12.80 7.55
N THR A 221 4.94 -11.48 7.70
CA THR A 221 4.09 -10.71 8.62
C THR A 221 3.37 -9.59 7.91
N VAL A 222 2.11 -9.35 8.26
CA VAL A 222 1.31 -8.26 7.72
C VAL A 222 0.82 -7.40 8.88
N LEU A 223 1.27 -6.15 8.89
CA LEU A 223 0.83 -5.13 9.84
C LEU A 223 0.03 -4.07 9.08
N GLY A 224 -1.03 -3.56 9.72
CA GLY A 224 -1.87 -2.52 9.15
C GLY A 224 -2.95 -3.01 8.19
N ALA A 225 -3.35 -4.28 8.30
CA ALA A 225 -4.61 -4.80 7.78
C ALA A 225 -5.71 -4.67 8.85
N ARG A 226 -6.96 -4.45 8.43
CA ARG A 226 -8.14 -4.36 9.30
C ARG A 226 -8.59 -5.70 9.85
N ASN A 227 -8.26 -6.78 9.15
CA ASN A 227 -8.64 -8.15 9.47
C ASN A 227 -7.81 -9.14 8.65
N GLU A 228 -7.94 -10.44 8.96
CA GLU A 228 -7.22 -11.52 8.28
C GLU A 228 -7.48 -11.54 6.76
N ARG A 229 -8.72 -11.27 6.31
CA ARG A 229 -9.08 -11.25 4.89
C ARG A 229 -8.26 -10.20 4.12
N GLU A 230 -8.10 -9.02 4.70
CA GLU A 230 -7.27 -7.97 4.09
C GLU A 230 -5.78 -8.31 4.13
N ALA A 231 -5.29 -8.91 5.23
CA ALA A 231 -3.91 -9.37 5.33
C ALA A 231 -3.58 -10.43 4.25
N ARG A 232 -4.47 -11.41 4.10
CA ARG A 232 -4.40 -12.44 3.06
C ARG A 232 -4.34 -11.83 1.66
N ARG A 233 -5.11 -10.77 1.39
CA ARG A 233 -5.10 -10.05 0.10
C ARG A 233 -3.77 -9.34 -0.13
N PHE A 234 -3.26 -8.61 0.85
CA PHE A 234 -1.97 -7.92 0.73
C PHE A 234 -0.83 -8.89 0.45
N TYR A 235 -0.80 -10.00 1.17
CA TYR A 235 0.20 -11.05 0.96
C TYR A 235 0.04 -11.71 -0.42
N ALA A 236 -1.14 -12.23 -0.76
CA ALA A 236 -1.34 -12.97 -2.00
C ALA A 236 -1.08 -12.11 -3.26
N ALA A 237 -1.47 -10.84 -3.24
CA ALA A 237 -1.22 -9.91 -4.35
C ALA A 237 0.25 -9.48 -4.48
N SER A 238 1.11 -9.85 -3.53
CA SER A 238 2.56 -9.61 -3.58
C SER A 238 3.32 -10.67 -4.39
N PHE A 239 2.62 -11.57 -5.07
CA PHE A 239 3.18 -12.57 -5.98
C PHE A 239 2.54 -12.46 -7.37
N SER A 240 3.36 -12.41 -8.41
CA SER A 240 2.91 -12.23 -9.81
C SER A 240 2.62 -13.54 -10.54
N ASP A 241 2.84 -14.68 -9.91
CA ASP A 241 2.71 -16.02 -10.51
C ASP A 241 1.35 -16.68 -10.25
N GLY A 242 0.42 -15.97 -9.62
CA GLY A 242 -0.92 -16.47 -9.27
C GLY A 242 -0.94 -17.46 -8.11
N LYS A 243 0.22 -17.84 -7.54
CA LYS A 243 0.32 -18.84 -6.46
C LYS A 243 0.35 -18.23 -5.07
N GLY A 244 0.23 -16.90 -4.93
CA GLY A 244 0.26 -16.22 -3.64
C GLY A 244 -0.73 -16.76 -2.59
N ARG A 245 -1.93 -17.21 -3.00
CA ARG A 245 -2.89 -17.85 -2.08
C ARG A 245 -2.48 -19.28 -1.69
N LYS A 246 -1.87 -20.03 -2.62
CA LYS A 246 -1.40 -21.39 -2.39
C LYS A 246 -0.19 -21.45 -1.45
N ARG A 247 0.53 -20.33 -1.31
CA ARG A 247 1.64 -20.17 -0.36
C ARG A 247 1.22 -19.95 1.08
N ILE A 248 -0.08 -19.82 1.37
CA ILE A 248 -0.55 -19.58 2.74
C ILE A 248 -0.90 -20.94 3.37
N GLY A 249 -0.02 -21.43 4.24
CA GLY A 249 -0.30 -22.61 5.07
C GLY A 249 -1.26 -22.28 6.22
N GLY A 250 -1.08 -21.10 6.83
CA GLY A 250 -1.95 -20.61 7.89
C GLY A 250 -1.75 -19.13 8.16
N ILE A 251 -2.68 -18.52 8.90
CA ILE A 251 -2.58 -17.14 9.36
C ILE A 251 -2.94 -17.10 10.84
N THR A 252 -2.01 -16.61 11.66
CA THR A 252 -2.23 -16.37 13.09
C THR A 252 -2.35 -14.86 13.33
N GLU A 253 -3.46 -14.43 13.90
CA GLU A 253 -3.60 -13.07 14.42
C GLU A 253 -2.88 -12.96 15.77
N MET A 254 -1.99 -11.97 15.91
CA MET A 254 -1.17 -11.80 17.10
C MET A 254 -1.20 -10.35 17.57
N ALA A 255 -1.39 -10.11 18.87
CA ALA A 255 -1.35 -8.76 19.40
C ALA A 255 0.07 -8.17 19.26
N LEU A 256 0.20 -6.86 19.04
CA LEU A 256 1.51 -6.22 18.87
C LEU A 256 2.49 -6.45 20.02
N VAL A 257 1.99 -6.64 21.25
CA VAL A 257 2.83 -6.97 22.41
C VAL A 257 3.39 -8.38 22.28
N GLU A 258 2.53 -9.35 21.97
CA GLU A 258 2.91 -10.76 21.78
C GLU A 258 3.86 -10.90 20.60
N PHE A 259 3.59 -10.19 19.50
CA PHE A 259 4.45 -10.20 18.31
C PHE A 259 5.87 -9.70 18.60
N LYS A 260 6.03 -8.70 19.47
CA LYS A 260 7.38 -8.25 19.87
C LYS A 260 8.12 -9.32 20.67
N ASP A 261 7.41 -10.07 21.52
CA ASP A 261 8.03 -11.14 22.30
C ASP A 261 8.35 -12.35 21.41
N PHE A 262 7.47 -12.67 20.45
CA PHE A 262 7.73 -13.63 19.38
C PHE A 262 9.01 -13.28 18.59
N LEU A 263 9.19 -12.02 18.18
CA LEU A 263 10.40 -11.57 17.49
C LEU A 263 11.67 -11.72 18.35
N LYS A 264 11.59 -11.48 19.67
CA LYS A 264 12.74 -11.66 20.59
C LYS A 264 13.11 -13.14 20.78
N GLN A 265 12.16 -14.05 20.61
CA GLN A 265 12.35 -15.50 20.74
C GLN A 265 12.86 -16.15 19.44
N GLY A 266 13.12 -15.37 18.40
CA GLY A 266 13.71 -15.86 17.14
C GLY A 266 12.73 -15.93 15.97
N GLY A 267 11.56 -15.29 16.04
CA GLY A 267 10.82 -14.86 14.86
C GLY A 267 10.21 -15.94 13.97
N GLY A 268 10.09 -17.18 14.47
CA GLY A 268 9.33 -18.25 13.84
C GLY A 268 10.15 -19.17 12.94
N ARG A 269 10.84 -20.13 13.58
CA ARG A 269 11.50 -21.27 12.93
C ARG A 269 10.56 -22.44 12.63
N GLU A 270 9.32 -22.34 13.10
CA GLU A 270 8.27 -23.35 13.00
C GLU A 270 6.95 -22.64 12.67
N PRO A 271 6.01 -23.33 12.01
CA PRO A 271 4.68 -22.80 11.74
C PRO A 271 3.92 -22.52 13.05
N LEU A 272 3.12 -21.45 13.06
CA LEU A 272 2.31 -21.07 14.22
C LEU A 272 0.86 -21.58 14.14
N ALA A 273 0.29 -21.62 12.94
CA ALA A 273 -1.04 -22.14 12.71
C ALA A 273 -1.02 -23.67 12.80
N ALA A 274 -1.87 -24.21 13.67
CA ALA A 274 -2.05 -25.64 13.90
C ALA A 274 -2.90 -26.30 12.80
#